data_AF-A0A535H0V1-F1
#
_entry.id   AF-A0A535H0V1-F1
#
_cell.length_a   1.000
_cell.length_b   1.000
_cell.length_c   1.000
_cell.angle_alpha   90.00
_cell.angle_beta   90.00
_cell.angle_gamma   90.00
#
_symmetry.space_group_name_H-M   'P 1'
#
loop_
_entity.id
_entity.type
_entity.pdbx_description
1 polymer ?
#
loop_
_entity_poly.entity_id
_entity_poly.type
_entity_poly.pdbx_seq_one_letter_code
_entity_poly.pdbx_strand_id
1 'polypeptide(L)'
;MNVRAHRSRQLALDRCLQLLEEAQVRGQGRIDGLLGAALRQNLERAGVIADHRLEGRRIDRVLDEIFALQAQLLGQEPEDSRHHNGA
;
A
#
# COMPACT_ATOMS: atom_id res chain seq x y z
N MET A 1 -13.60 6.68 -17.09
CA MET A 1 -12.66 5.97 -16.19
C MET A 1 -12.54 4.52 -16.64
N ASN A 2 -11.32 4.04 -16.89
CA ASN A 2 -11.09 2.75 -17.53
C ASN A 2 -11.10 1.63 -16.47
N VAL A 3 -12.22 0.93 -16.31
CA VAL A 3 -12.44 -0.12 -15.27
C VAL A 3 -11.31 -1.17 -15.24
N ARG A 4 -10.70 -1.47 -16.40
CA ARG A 4 -9.56 -2.39 -16.51
C ARG A 4 -8.30 -1.87 -15.82
N ALA A 5 -8.01 -0.57 -15.95
CA ALA A 5 -6.86 0.05 -15.29
C ALA A 5 -7.07 0.09 -13.77
N HIS A 6 -8.29 0.36 -13.31
CA HIS A 6 -8.63 0.31 -11.89
C HIS A 6 -8.45 -1.10 -11.30
N ARG A 7 -8.97 -2.12 -11.99
CA ARG A 7 -8.81 -3.53 -11.59
C ARG A 7 -7.35 -3.96 -11.54
N SER A 8 -6.54 -3.55 -12.52
CA SER A 8 -5.11 -3.88 -12.56
C SER A 8 -4.34 -3.27 -11.38
N ARG A 9 -4.71 -2.04 -10.96
CA ARG A 9 -4.10 -1.40 -9.79
C ARG A 9 -4.50 -2.08 -8.48
N GLN A 10 -5.77 -2.42 -8.33
CA GLN A 10 -6.26 -3.16 -7.16
C GLN A 10 -5.57 -4.52 -7.01
N LEU A 11 -5.43 -5.28 -8.10
CA LEU A 11 -4.71 -6.55 -8.10
C LEU A 11 -3.24 -6.41 -7.69
N ALA A 12 -2.59 -5.32 -8.11
CA ALA A 12 -1.20 -5.06 -7.74
C ALA A 12 -1.06 -4.72 -6.24
N LEU A 13 -1.99 -3.95 -5.67
CA LEU A 13 -2.01 -3.65 -4.23
C LEU A 13 -2.36 -4.87 -3.38
N ASP A 14 -3.32 -5.68 -3.81
CA ASP A 14 -3.66 -6.95 -3.19
C ASP A 14 -2.45 -7.89 -3.12
N ARG A 15 -1.65 -7.94 -4.20
CA ARG A 15 -0.40 -8.70 -4.21
C ARG A 15 0.63 -8.16 -3.21
N CYS A 16 0.68 -6.84 -2.99
CA CYS A 16 1.55 -6.26 -1.96
C CYS A 16 1.13 -6.68 -0.56
N LEU A 17 -0.18 -6.65 -0.27
CA LEU A 17 -0.73 -7.11 1.00
C LEU A 17 -0.38 -8.57 1.28
N GLN A 18 -0.58 -9.44 0.28
CA GLN A 18 -0.26 -10.86 0.42
C GLN A 18 1.23 -11.08 0.80
N LEU A 19 2.15 -10.36 0.14
CA LEU A 19 3.58 -10.48 0.43
C LEU A 19 3.94 -10.01 1.86
N LEU A 20 3.28 -8.96 2.34
CA LEU A 20 3.49 -8.43 3.69
C LEU A 20 2.90 -9.36 4.75
N GLU A 21 1.72 -9.91 4.50
CA GLU A 21 1.08 -10.89 5.39
C GLU A 21 1.90 -12.17 5.51
N GLU A 22 2.36 -12.74 4.38
CA GLU A 22 3.24 -13.91 4.38
C GLU A 22 4.52 -13.65 5.20
N ALA A 23 5.08 -12.45 5.11
CA ALA A 23 6.25 -12.06 5.89
C ALA A 23 5.93 -11.91 7.39
N GLN A 24 4.78 -11.35 7.76
CA GLN A 24 4.33 -11.30 9.17
C GLN A 24 4.10 -12.69 9.75
N VAL A 25 3.46 -13.59 8.99
CA VAL A 25 3.23 -15.00 9.41
C VAL A 25 4.57 -15.71 9.64
N ARG A 26 5.61 -15.37 8.87
CA ARG A 26 6.98 -15.85 9.08
C ARG A 26 7.71 -15.18 10.25
N GLY A 27 7.09 -14.24 10.95
CA GLY A 27 7.67 -13.50 12.06
C GLY A 27 8.59 -12.35 11.65
N GLN A 28 8.59 -11.94 10.38
CA GLN A 28 9.37 -10.78 9.94
C GLN A 28 8.69 -9.49 10.41
N GLY A 29 9.44 -8.64 11.12
CA GLY A 29 8.95 -7.32 11.56
C GLY A 29 9.34 -6.18 10.60
N ARG A 30 10.30 -6.43 9.70
CA ARG A 30 10.87 -5.45 8.77
C ARG A 30 11.01 -6.02 7.38
N ILE A 31 10.95 -5.14 6.40
CA ILE A 31 11.13 -5.47 4.99
C ILE A 31 12.61 -5.74 4.72
N ASP A 32 12.92 -6.94 4.24
CA ASP A 32 14.24 -7.28 3.71
C ASP A 32 14.37 -6.86 2.23
N GLY A 33 15.53 -7.11 1.62
CA GLY A 33 15.77 -6.71 0.24
C GLY A 33 14.95 -7.45 -0.81
N LEU A 34 14.65 -8.72 -0.58
CA LEU A 34 13.83 -9.52 -1.51
C LEU A 34 12.37 -9.06 -1.45
N LEU A 35 11.84 -8.88 -0.24
CA LEU A 35 10.50 -8.37 -0.02
C LEU A 35 10.37 -6.93 -0.53
N GLY A 36 11.37 -6.09 -0.30
CA GLY A 36 11.40 -4.71 -0.78
C GLY A 36 11.38 -4.60 -2.30
N ALA A 37 12.16 -5.43 -3.00
CA ALA A 37 12.16 -5.48 -4.46
C ALA A 37 10.81 -5.98 -5.01
N ALA A 38 10.23 -7.02 -4.41
CA ALA A 38 8.94 -7.55 -4.81
C ALA A 38 7.79 -6.54 -4.59
N LEU A 39 7.79 -5.83 -3.47
CA LEU A 39 6.82 -4.78 -3.17
C LEU A 39 6.94 -3.61 -4.15
N ARG A 40 8.16 -3.15 -4.40
CA ARG A 40 8.40 -2.06 -5.35
C ARG A 40 7.80 -2.36 -6.73
N GLN A 41 8.05 -3.56 -7.26
CA GLN A 41 7.53 -3.95 -8.58
C GLN A 41 6.00 -3.92 -8.64
N ASN A 42 5.32 -4.33 -7.56
CA ASN A 42 3.86 -4.32 -7.49
C ASN A 42 3.30 -2.91 -7.26
N LEU A 43 3.96 -2.08 -6.45
CA LEU A 43 3.58 -0.66 -6.28
C LEU A 43 3.72 0.13 -7.58
N GLU A 44 4.80 -0.08 -8.33
CA GLU A 44 4.98 0.54 -9.66
C GLU A 44 3.84 0.12 -10.62
N ARG A 45 3.42 -1.15 -10.58
CA ARG A 45 2.24 -1.64 -11.34
C ARG A 45 0.92 -1.03 -10.86
N ALA A 46 0.80 -0.70 -9.58
CA ALA A 46 -0.34 0.04 -9.04
C ALA A 46 -0.33 1.54 -9.45
N GLY A 47 0.75 2.01 -10.08
CA GLY A 47 0.96 3.42 -10.40
C GLY A 47 1.43 4.24 -9.20
N VAL A 48 1.91 3.58 -8.15
CA VAL A 48 2.49 4.19 -6.96
C VAL A 48 4.01 4.17 -7.12
N ILE A 49 4.60 5.35 -7.33
CA ILE A 49 6.06 5.47 -7.35
C ILE A 49 6.51 5.47 -5.89
N ALA A 50 7.11 4.37 -5.45
CA ALA A 50 7.80 4.33 -4.17
C ALA A 50 9.09 5.15 -4.30
N ASP A 51 8.98 6.47 -4.09
CA ASP A 51 10.12 7.38 -4.08
C ASP A 51 11.12 7.01 -2.97
N HIS A 52 10.63 6.35 -1.91
CA HIS A 52 11.42 5.98 -0.74
C HIS A 52 11.75 4.49 -0.70
N ARG A 53 12.95 4.18 -0.22
CA ARG A 53 13.45 2.82 -0.03
C ARG A 53 12.56 2.05 0.96
N LEU A 54 12.01 0.92 0.52
CA LEU A 54 11.16 0.05 1.35
C LEU A 54 11.95 -0.84 2.31
N GLU A 55 13.20 -1.16 1.98
CA GLU A 55 14.07 -2.00 2.81
C GLU A 55 14.29 -1.38 4.20
N GLY A 56 14.21 -2.21 5.23
CA GLY A 56 14.35 -1.80 6.63
C GLY A 56 13.11 -1.16 7.24
N ARG A 57 12.08 -0.84 6.44
CA ARG A 57 10.81 -0.32 6.95
C ARG A 57 10.05 -1.40 7.72
N ARG A 58 9.29 -0.98 8.74
CA ARG A 58 8.42 -1.87 9.50
C ARG A 58 7.26 -2.33 8.62
N ILE A 59 7.01 -3.64 8.59
CA ILE A 59 5.94 -4.23 7.78
C ILE A 59 4.58 -3.61 8.12
N ASP A 60 4.29 -3.49 9.41
CA ASP A 60 3.09 -2.86 9.95
C ASP A 60 2.83 -1.44 9.42
N ARG A 61 3.89 -0.63 9.26
CA ARG A 61 3.77 0.73 8.71
C ARG A 61 3.51 0.75 7.20
N VAL A 62 4.09 -0.20 6.47
CA VAL A 62 3.88 -0.30 5.02
C VAL A 62 2.50 -0.88 4.72
N LEU A 63 1.97 -1.77 5.56
CA LEU A 63 0.60 -2.23 5.49
C LEU A 63 -0.38 -1.06 5.62
N ASP A 64 -0.21 -0.21 6.63
CA ASP A 64 -1.06 0.98 6.87
C ASP A 64 -1.08 1.92 5.64
N GLU A 65 0.09 2.17 5.03
CA GLU A 65 0.20 2.97 3.81
C GLU A 65 -0.52 2.34 2.61
N ILE A 66 -0.41 1.01 2.44
CA ILE A 66 -1.11 0.31 1.34
C ILE A 66 -2.62 0.34 1.54
N PHE A 67 -3.10 0.21 2.78
CA PHE A 67 -4.53 0.37 3.08
C PHE A 67 -5.00 1.80 2.79
N ALA A 68 -4.21 2.82 3.16
CA ALA A 68 -4.52 4.21 2.81
C ALA A 68 -4.56 4.44 1.29
N LEU A 69 -3.66 3.80 0.53
CA LEU A 69 -3.65 3.85 -0.94
C LEU A 69 -4.87 3.15 -1.56
N GLN A 70 -5.29 2.00 -1.01
CA GLN A 70 -6.50 1.30 -1.45
C GLN A 70 -7.77 2.11 -1.15
N ALA A 71 -7.86 2.74 0.03
CA ALA A 71 -8.98 3.60 0.41
C ALA A 71 -9.13 4.79 -0.54
N GLN A 72 -8.02 5.50 -0.81
CA GLN A 72 -7.97 6.58 -1.80
C GLN A 72 -8.42 6.11 -3.19
N LEU A 73 -7.99 4.92 -3.63
CA LEU A 73 -8.39 4.36 -4.92
C LEU A 73 -9.87 4.02 -4.99
N LEU A 74 -10.47 3.57 -3.88
CA LEU A 74 -11.89 3.27 -3.78
C LEU A 74 -12.76 4.53 -3.69
N GLY A 75 -12.15 5.73 -3.67
CA GLY A 75 -12.86 6.98 -3.39
C GLY A 75 -13.36 7.07 -1.95
N GLN A 76 -12.86 6.20 -1.07
CA GLN A 76 -13.01 6.36 0.36
C GLN A 76 -11.84 7.23 0.81
N GLU A 77 -12.00 8.55 0.68
CA GLU A 77 -11.14 9.45 1.45
C GLU A 77 -11.26 9.01 2.93
N PRO A 78 -10.15 8.84 3.67
CA PRO A 78 -10.27 8.74 5.11
C PRO A 78 -11.04 9.99 5.54
N GLU A 79 -12.21 9.82 6.15
CA GLU A 79 -13.03 10.91 6.65
C GLU A 79 -12.11 11.88 7.39
N ASP A 80 -11.82 13.01 6.76
CA ASP A 80 -11.10 14.12 7.36
C ASP A 80 -12.04 14.66 8.43
N SER A 81 -11.93 14.04 9.60
CA SER A 81 -12.46 14.51 10.86
C SER A 81 -11.68 15.76 11.23
N ARG A 82 -11.90 16.89 10.54
CA ARG A 82 -11.60 18.26 11.02
C ARG A 82 -11.92 19.34 9.97
N HIS A 83 -13.21 19.67 9.83
CA HIS A 83 -13.58 21.09 9.77
C HIS A 83 -14.76 21.37 10.70
N HIS A 84 -14.40 21.67 11.95
CA HIS A 84 -15.19 22.51 12.85
C HIS A 84 -15.30 23.90 12.19
N ASN A 85 -16.35 24.12 11.40
CA ASN A 85 -16.71 25.47 10.98
C ASN A 85 -17.61 26.07 12.06
N GLY A 86 -16.98 26.57 13.12
CA GLY A 86 -17.60 27.55 14.02
C GLY A 86 -17.37 28.94 13.44
N ALA A 87 -18.41 29.51 12.85
CA ALA A 87 -18.57 30.94 12.60
C ALA A 87 -20.04 31.30 12.73
#